data_AF-F2BEU4-F1
#
_entry.id   AF-F2BEU4-F1
#
_cell.length_a   1.000
_cell.length_b   1.000
_cell.length_c   1.000
_cell.angle_alpha   90.00
_cell.angle_beta   90.00
_cell.angle_gamma   90.00
#
_symmetry.space_group_name_H-M   'P 1'
#
loop_
_entity.id
_entity.type
_entity.pdbx_description
1 polymer ?
#
loop_
_entity_poly.entity_id
_entity_poly.type
_entity_poly.pdbx_seq_one_letter_code
_entity_poly.pdbx_strand_id
1 'polypeptide(L)'
;MYDNDMSTVYSGKEEVERFKGAAPADIFKGLVGVQSGDARNSGALDSNIRGIQGQGRVPVTVDGTEQAITVWRGYNGANNRNYIDPMLIGGMTIEKGPALSRDVANSVGGGVAIKTLETDDILQEGKDFGIDAKVEASTNAVRPRWPSMQQGIKVQNDPNSGKELDFNYFVDPDLMRHAKKGGRYALGRDQAARIALAKRWGDFDLMAAYVWRHKGNHYAGRNGSKYYRQDPASAEEAHAYTRYLAHLYYPGAEVPNTSSDMKSLLLKATWKPTPYQRLQLGWRDTRAEYGEIMPSRLGEGRYNLKKFKEEGYFNNGSPYSRFLQKYAIGTVAQWPSSRVHTQAANLDYKWNPPTPYIDLHANLWATRNNLHTHTSGGHPREPFYFYPSTPETKP
;
A
#
# COMPACT_ATOMS: atom_id res chain seq x y z
N MET A 1 -22.97 -4.58 18.94
CA MET A 1 -21.59 -5.11 18.75
C MET A 1 -21.15 -6.02 19.90
N TYR A 2 -21.59 -5.77 21.14
CA TYR A 2 -21.27 -6.61 22.30
C TYR A 2 -22.09 -7.91 22.39
N ASP A 3 -23.11 -8.11 21.56
CA ASP A 3 -23.99 -9.28 21.60
C ASP A 3 -23.60 -10.39 20.60
N ASN A 4 -22.47 -10.24 19.91
CA ASN A 4 -22.03 -11.22 18.91
C ASN A 4 -21.13 -12.27 19.57
N ASP A 5 -21.47 -13.56 19.43
CA ASP A 5 -20.67 -14.72 19.88
C ASP A 5 -19.39 -14.95 19.03
N MET A 6 -18.77 -13.88 18.53
CA MET A 6 -17.62 -13.93 17.65
C MET A 6 -16.62 -12.82 17.97
N SER A 7 -15.33 -13.10 17.71
CA SER A 7 -14.26 -12.14 17.95
C SER A 7 -14.26 -11.06 16.86
N THR A 8 -14.78 -9.89 17.21
CA THR A 8 -14.96 -8.77 16.27
C THR A 8 -14.33 -7.49 16.78
N VAL A 9 -14.02 -6.58 15.86
CA VAL A 9 -13.58 -5.20 16.15
C VAL A 9 -14.30 -4.25 15.21
N TYR A 10 -14.81 -3.15 15.75
CA TYR A 10 -15.36 -2.05 14.96
C TYR A 10 -14.51 -0.81 15.23
N SER A 11 -14.22 -0.06 14.18
CA SER A 11 -13.61 1.24 14.27
C SER A 11 -14.42 2.24 13.46
N GLY A 12 -15.01 3.22 14.13
CA GLY A 12 -15.81 4.27 13.50
C GLY A 12 -14.96 5.36 12.86
N LYS A 13 -15.61 6.28 12.14
CA LYS A 13 -14.98 7.43 11.47
C LYS A 13 -13.99 8.16 12.36
N GLU A 14 -14.38 8.55 13.57
CA GLU A 14 -13.54 9.35 14.47
C GLU A 14 -12.26 8.60 14.89
N GLU A 15 -12.38 7.31 15.14
CA GLU A 15 -11.26 6.47 15.56
C GLU A 15 -10.30 6.21 14.41
N VAL A 16 -10.81 5.83 13.24
CA VAL A 16 -10.02 5.68 12.02
C VAL A 16 -9.30 6.99 11.70
N GLU A 17 -10.02 8.11 11.74
CA GLU A 17 -9.45 9.42 11.46
C GLU A 17 -8.37 9.84 12.46
N ARG A 18 -8.53 9.48 13.74
CA ARG A 18 -7.57 9.77 14.82
C ARG A 18 -6.33 8.88 14.76
N PHE A 19 -6.49 7.61 14.40
CA PHE A 19 -5.44 6.58 14.50
C PHE A 19 -4.93 6.00 13.17
N LYS A 20 -5.40 6.48 12.01
CA LYS A 20 -4.90 6.12 10.67
C LYS A 20 -3.40 6.29 10.45
N GLY A 21 -2.65 6.84 11.40
CA GLY A 21 -1.20 6.92 11.39
C GLY A 21 -0.62 7.63 10.16
N ALA A 22 0.49 7.09 9.65
CA ALA A 22 1.33 7.73 8.65
C ALA A 22 1.20 7.11 7.24
N ALA A 23 0.46 6.02 7.09
CA ALA A 23 0.21 5.33 5.83
C ALA A 23 -1.18 4.67 5.86
N PRO A 24 -1.84 4.41 4.73
CA PRO A 24 -3.18 3.79 4.73
C PRO A 24 -3.28 2.50 5.56
N ALA A 25 -2.25 1.65 5.54
CA ALA A 25 -2.18 0.41 6.32
C ALA A 25 -2.24 0.60 7.85
N ASP A 26 -2.02 1.81 8.35
CA ASP A 26 -2.08 2.11 9.77
C ASP A 26 -3.51 2.18 10.33
N ILE A 27 -4.55 2.08 9.50
CA ILE A 27 -5.93 1.92 9.98
C ILE A 27 -6.14 0.66 10.85
N PHE A 28 -5.22 -0.31 10.78
CA PHE A 28 -5.22 -1.49 11.66
C PHE A 28 -4.42 -1.31 12.96
N LYS A 29 -3.72 -0.18 13.16
CA LYS A 29 -2.96 0.05 14.39
C LYS A 29 -3.90 0.12 15.60
N GLY A 30 -3.47 -0.52 16.69
CA GLY A 30 -4.27 -0.62 17.91
C GLY A 30 -5.29 -1.76 17.88
N LEU A 31 -5.56 -2.35 16.71
CA LEU A 31 -6.52 -3.44 16.59
C LEU A 31 -5.83 -4.78 16.88
N VAL A 32 -6.16 -5.38 18.03
CA VAL A 32 -5.48 -6.60 18.52
C VAL A 32 -5.60 -7.75 17.52
N GLY A 33 -4.46 -8.32 17.14
CA GLY A 33 -4.40 -9.48 16.23
C GLY A 33 -4.73 -9.14 14.77
N VAL A 34 -4.77 -7.85 14.41
CA VAL A 34 -4.95 -7.36 13.04
C VAL A 34 -3.75 -6.51 12.66
N GLN A 35 -3.18 -6.76 11.48
CA GLN A 35 -2.01 -6.08 10.97
C GLN A 35 -2.11 -5.93 9.46
N SER A 36 -1.15 -5.22 8.86
CA SER A 36 -0.94 -5.29 7.42
C SER A 36 0.43 -5.85 7.07
N GLY A 37 0.46 -6.81 6.15
CA GLY A 37 1.67 -7.55 5.76
C GLY A 37 2.74 -6.71 5.05
N ASP A 38 2.36 -5.59 4.40
CA ASP A 38 3.29 -4.76 3.60
C ASP A 38 3.08 -3.24 3.84
N ALA A 39 2.86 -2.86 5.10
CA ALA A 39 2.33 -1.54 5.51
C ALA A 39 3.14 -0.29 5.12
N ARG A 40 4.38 -0.46 4.63
CA ARG A 40 5.30 0.64 4.27
C ARG A 40 5.72 0.62 2.80
N ASN A 41 5.09 -0.23 2.02
CA ASN A 41 5.38 -0.42 0.61
C ASN A 41 4.06 -0.33 -0.15
N SER A 42 4.04 0.31 -1.32
CA SER A 42 2.86 0.47 -2.20
C SER A 42 1.67 1.30 -1.68
N GLY A 43 1.60 1.65 -0.41
CA GLY A 43 0.45 2.37 0.15
C GLY A 43 -0.86 1.57 0.14
N ALA A 44 -0.80 0.27 -0.11
CA ALA A 44 -1.94 -0.63 -0.08
C ALA A 44 -2.21 -1.19 1.33
N LEU A 45 -3.40 -1.75 1.51
CA LEU A 45 -3.74 -2.64 2.62
C LEU A 45 -3.55 -4.08 2.17
N ASP A 46 -2.72 -4.82 2.90
CA ASP A 46 -2.61 -6.28 2.82
C ASP A 46 -3.00 -6.86 4.16
N SER A 47 -4.28 -7.24 4.32
CA SER A 47 -4.84 -7.60 5.63
C SER A 47 -4.26 -8.91 6.16
N ASN A 48 -3.78 -8.87 7.41
CA ASN A 48 -3.34 -10.04 8.16
C ASN A 48 -4.13 -10.12 9.47
N ILE A 49 -4.83 -11.23 9.69
CA ILE A 49 -5.55 -11.50 10.93
C ILE A 49 -4.93 -12.74 11.57
N ARG A 50 -4.35 -12.56 12.77
CA ARG A 50 -3.73 -13.64 13.57
C ARG A 50 -2.72 -14.49 12.80
N GLY A 51 -1.97 -13.88 11.88
CA GLY A 51 -0.98 -14.55 11.04
C GLY A 51 -1.51 -15.08 9.71
N ILE A 52 -2.83 -15.08 9.49
CA ILE A 52 -3.45 -15.49 8.23
C ILE A 52 -3.56 -14.27 7.32
N GLN A 53 -3.01 -14.40 6.11
CA GLN A 53 -3.03 -13.38 5.05
C GLN A 53 -3.04 -14.03 3.67
N GLY A 54 -3.29 -13.21 2.64
CA GLY A 54 -3.23 -13.63 1.24
C GLY A 54 -4.59 -13.72 0.56
N GLN A 55 -4.55 -14.16 -0.68
CA GLN A 55 -5.62 -14.07 -1.67
C GLN A 55 -6.86 -14.83 -1.20
N GLY A 56 -7.93 -14.10 -0.89
CA GLY A 56 -9.20 -14.65 -0.41
C GLY A 56 -9.17 -15.27 0.99
N ARG A 57 -8.05 -15.27 1.72
CA ARG A 57 -7.98 -15.81 3.10
C ARG A 57 -8.46 -14.82 4.15
N VAL A 58 -8.28 -13.54 3.88
CA VAL A 58 -8.86 -12.41 4.61
C VAL A 58 -9.37 -11.43 3.56
N PRO A 59 -10.59 -11.62 3.02
CA PRO A 59 -11.18 -10.70 2.06
C PRO A 59 -11.32 -9.31 2.67
N VAL A 60 -11.10 -8.28 1.84
CA VAL A 60 -11.33 -6.89 2.18
C VAL A 60 -12.41 -6.35 1.24
N THR A 61 -13.53 -5.92 1.81
CA THR A 61 -14.61 -5.29 1.05
C THR A 61 -14.69 -3.81 1.36
N VAL A 62 -15.05 -3.03 0.34
CA VAL A 62 -15.39 -1.61 0.48
C VAL A 62 -16.81 -1.45 -0.03
N ASP A 63 -17.75 -1.09 0.86
CA ASP A 63 -19.18 -0.99 0.55
C ASP A 63 -19.77 -2.27 -0.07
N GLY A 64 -19.28 -3.44 0.38
CA GLY A 64 -19.68 -4.75 -0.14
C GLY A 64 -18.95 -5.20 -1.41
N THR A 65 -18.17 -4.30 -2.03
CA THR A 65 -17.37 -4.60 -3.21
C THR A 65 -16.03 -5.22 -2.79
N GLU A 66 -15.76 -6.45 -3.20
CA GLU A 66 -14.46 -7.09 -2.91
C GLU A 66 -13.32 -6.41 -3.68
N GLN A 67 -12.22 -6.21 -2.98
CA GLN A 67 -10.95 -5.85 -3.58
C GLN A 67 -9.94 -6.97 -3.34
N ALA A 68 -9.24 -7.35 -4.39
CA ALA A 68 -8.07 -8.21 -4.30
C ALA A 68 -7.19 -7.98 -5.53
N ILE A 69 -5.99 -7.45 -5.33
CA ILE A 69 -4.98 -7.34 -6.37
C ILE A 69 -3.78 -8.17 -5.94
N THR A 70 -3.61 -9.31 -6.58
CA THR A 70 -2.46 -10.19 -6.37
C THR A 70 -1.24 -9.61 -7.05
N VAL A 71 -0.23 -9.25 -6.26
CA VAL A 71 1.06 -8.76 -6.77
C VAL A 71 2.15 -9.75 -6.42
N TRP A 72 2.90 -10.20 -7.42
CA TRP A 72 4.06 -11.08 -7.24
C TRP A 72 5.23 -10.34 -6.56
N ARG A 73 5.94 -11.01 -5.65
CA ARG A 73 7.00 -10.43 -4.81
C ARG A 73 8.28 -11.26 -4.80
N GLY A 74 8.55 -11.96 -5.90
CA GLY A 74 9.69 -12.86 -5.99
C GLY A 74 9.48 -14.16 -5.22
N TYR A 75 10.59 -14.76 -4.76
CA TYR A 75 10.58 -15.91 -3.86
C TYR A 75 9.91 -15.64 -2.49
N ASN A 76 9.57 -14.39 -2.18
CA ASN A 76 8.79 -14.03 -0.99
C ASN A 76 7.27 -14.23 -1.18
N GLY A 77 6.86 -14.80 -2.32
CA GLY A 77 5.48 -15.17 -2.61
C GLY A 77 4.71 -14.04 -3.31
N ALA A 78 3.46 -13.86 -2.89
CA ALA A 78 2.56 -12.86 -3.45
C ALA A 78 1.79 -12.14 -2.34
N ASN A 79 1.59 -10.84 -2.51
CA ASN A 79 0.81 -10.02 -1.60
C ASN A 79 -0.57 -9.74 -2.19
N ASN A 80 -1.57 -9.56 -1.32
CA ASN A 80 -2.88 -9.07 -1.73
C ASN A 80 -2.97 -7.57 -1.42
N ARG A 81 -3.31 -6.75 -2.41
CA ARG A 81 -3.35 -5.29 -2.25
C ARG A 81 -4.76 -4.72 -2.42
N ASN A 82 -5.14 -3.87 -1.48
CA ASN A 82 -6.39 -3.12 -1.47
C ASN A 82 -6.09 -1.63 -1.30
N TYR A 83 -6.86 -0.77 -1.98
CA TYR A 83 -6.58 0.67 -1.98
C TYR A 83 -7.82 1.46 -1.57
N ILE A 84 -7.67 2.23 -0.51
CA ILE A 84 -8.66 3.19 -0.01
C ILE A 84 -7.93 4.28 0.77
N ASP A 85 -8.30 5.55 0.55
CA ASP A 85 -7.81 6.61 1.42
C ASP A 85 -8.55 6.52 2.76
N PRO A 86 -7.85 6.53 3.91
CA PRO A 86 -8.49 6.51 5.22
C PRO A 86 -9.49 7.66 5.46
N MET A 87 -9.35 8.80 4.78
CA MET A 87 -10.30 9.92 4.89
C MET A 87 -11.67 9.62 4.25
N LEU A 88 -11.80 8.57 3.43
CA LEU A 88 -13.10 8.15 2.88
C LEU A 88 -13.81 7.10 3.75
N ILE A 89 -13.21 6.65 4.85
CA ILE A 89 -13.78 5.60 5.70
C ILE A 89 -14.77 6.24 6.69
N GLY A 90 -16.03 5.80 6.64
CA GLY A 90 -17.05 6.11 7.66
C GLY A 90 -17.06 5.09 8.79
N GLY A 91 -16.61 3.86 8.52
CA GLY A 91 -16.35 2.85 9.54
C GLY A 91 -15.76 1.57 8.97
N MET A 92 -15.24 0.71 9.85
CA MET A 92 -14.68 -0.57 9.49
C MET A 92 -15.03 -1.62 10.53
N THR A 93 -15.50 -2.78 10.07
CA THR A 93 -15.75 -3.96 10.88
C THR A 93 -14.75 -5.05 10.50
N ILE A 94 -14.18 -5.70 11.49
CA ILE A 94 -13.24 -6.82 11.31
C ILE A 94 -13.75 -8.00 12.11
N GLU A 95 -13.91 -9.12 11.43
CA GLU A 95 -14.21 -10.42 12.06
C GLU A 95 -12.95 -11.26 12.05
N LYS A 96 -12.61 -11.87 13.19
CA LYS A 96 -11.36 -12.60 13.37
C LYS A 96 -11.60 -14.10 13.39
N GLY A 97 -11.12 -14.78 12.35
CA GLY A 97 -11.41 -16.18 12.09
C GLY A 97 -12.73 -16.38 11.34
N PRO A 98 -13.02 -17.62 10.94
CA PRO A 98 -14.18 -17.95 10.13
C PRO A 98 -15.47 -17.57 10.86
N ALA A 99 -16.30 -16.79 10.20
CA ALA A 99 -17.65 -16.47 10.66
C ALA A 99 -18.59 -16.41 9.47
N LEU A 100 -19.87 -16.62 9.75
CA LEU A 100 -20.94 -16.42 8.78
C LEU A 100 -21.74 -15.20 9.23
N SER A 101 -21.42 -14.05 8.65
CA SER A 101 -22.16 -12.82 8.86
C SER A 101 -22.63 -12.25 7.53
N ARG A 102 -23.70 -11.47 7.58
CA ARG A 102 -24.35 -10.92 6.39
C ARG A 102 -23.56 -9.78 5.75
N ASP A 103 -23.00 -8.89 6.57
CA ASP A 103 -22.40 -7.64 6.10
C ASP A 103 -20.86 -7.70 5.97
N VAL A 104 -20.21 -8.80 6.42
CA VAL A 104 -18.76 -8.98 6.33
C VAL A 104 -18.46 -10.23 5.51
N ALA A 105 -17.93 -10.03 4.29
CA ALA A 105 -17.35 -11.14 3.55
C ALA A 105 -16.20 -11.74 4.37
N ASN A 106 -16.21 -13.05 4.56
CA ASN A 106 -15.36 -13.74 5.52
C ASN A 106 -14.74 -15.00 4.88
N SER A 107 -13.65 -15.49 5.46
CA SER A 107 -12.90 -16.67 5.02
C SER A 107 -12.10 -17.26 6.18
N VAL A 108 -11.14 -18.14 5.90
CA VAL A 108 -10.39 -18.91 6.90
C VAL A 108 -9.68 -18.05 7.97
N GLY A 109 -9.24 -16.84 7.62
CA GLY A 109 -8.61 -15.89 8.55
C GLY A 109 -9.56 -14.88 9.19
N GLY A 110 -10.80 -14.80 8.70
CA GLY A 110 -11.73 -13.71 9.00
C GLY A 110 -11.97 -12.80 7.80
N GLY A 111 -12.47 -11.60 8.06
CA GLY A 111 -12.87 -10.65 7.02
C GLY A 111 -12.78 -9.20 7.49
N VAL A 112 -12.53 -8.29 6.55
CA VAL A 112 -12.52 -6.84 6.78
C VAL A 112 -13.57 -6.19 5.89
N ALA A 113 -14.58 -5.57 6.50
CA ALA A 113 -15.59 -4.78 5.79
C ALA A 113 -15.41 -3.30 6.11
N ILE A 114 -15.05 -2.53 5.09
CA ILE A 114 -14.93 -1.08 5.16
C ILE A 114 -16.22 -0.48 4.58
N LYS A 115 -16.82 0.45 5.30
CA LYS A 115 -17.90 1.31 4.83
C LYS A 115 -17.34 2.70 4.59
N THR A 116 -17.53 3.22 3.38
CA THR A 116 -17.14 4.59 3.09
C THR A 116 -18.14 5.57 3.70
N LEU A 117 -17.77 6.85 3.76
CA LEU A 117 -18.63 7.91 4.27
C LEU A 117 -20.06 7.81 3.71
N GLU A 118 -21.03 8.14 4.54
CA GLU A 118 -22.45 8.24 4.23
C GLU A 118 -22.93 9.69 4.39
N THR A 119 -24.15 9.97 3.94
CA THR A 119 -24.79 11.28 4.10
C THR A 119 -24.86 11.72 5.56
N ASP A 120 -25.15 10.78 6.47
CA ASP A 120 -25.26 11.04 7.91
C ASP A 120 -23.91 11.32 8.60
N ASP A 121 -22.78 11.00 7.95
CA ASP A 121 -21.45 11.37 8.44
C ASP A 121 -21.10 12.86 8.20
N ILE A 122 -21.92 13.55 7.40
CA ILE A 122 -21.73 14.93 6.94
C ILE A 122 -22.85 15.85 7.44
N LEU A 123 -24.10 15.35 7.46
CA LEU A 123 -25.25 16.13 7.92
C LEU A 123 -25.28 16.20 9.45
N GLN A 124 -25.41 17.42 9.97
CA GLN A 124 -25.73 17.63 11.38
C GLN A 124 -27.19 17.25 11.65
N GLU A 125 -27.50 16.94 12.91
CA GLU A 125 -28.86 16.60 13.32
C GLU A 125 -29.89 17.69 12.91
N GLY A 126 -30.99 17.27 12.30
CA GLY A 126 -32.04 18.16 11.80
C GLY A 126 -31.66 19.03 10.60
N LYS A 127 -30.45 18.88 10.02
CA LYS A 127 -30.03 19.61 8.82
C LYS A 127 -30.15 18.73 7.58
N ASP A 128 -30.54 19.38 6.49
CA ASP A 128 -30.75 18.74 5.19
C ASP A 128 -29.60 19.03 4.22
N PHE A 129 -28.63 19.87 4.59
CA PHE A 129 -27.40 20.16 3.85
C PHE A 129 -26.22 20.25 4.81
N GLY A 130 -25.06 19.76 4.36
CA GLY A 130 -23.84 19.77 5.15
C GLY A 130 -22.59 19.80 4.29
N ILE A 131 -21.55 20.40 4.84
CA ILE A 131 -20.20 20.43 4.28
C ILE A 131 -19.24 19.96 5.38
N ASP A 132 -18.40 18.98 5.05
CA ASP A 132 -17.29 18.54 5.89
C ASP A 132 -15.99 18.81 5.14
N ALA A 133 -15.04 19.46 5.82
CA ALA A 133 -13.72 19.72 5.27
C ALA A 133 -12.66 19.31 6.28
N LYS A 134 -11.63 18.63 5.80
CA LYS A 134 -10.50 18.19 6.62
C LYS A 134 -9.19 18.49 5.91
N VAL A 135 -8.21 19.00 6.64
CA VAL A 135 -6.86 19.26 6.14
C VAL A 135 -5.85 18.72 7.15
N GLU A 136 -4.83 18.05 6.64
CA GLU A 136 -3.73 17.49 7.41
C GLU A 136 -2.41 17.89 6.79
N ALA A 137 -1.44 18.22 7.65
CA ALA A 137 -0.07 18.46 7.27
C ALA A 137 0.85 17.87 8.33
N SER A 138 1.91 17.22 7.89
CA SER A 138 2.93 16.65 8.77
C SER A 138 4.33 16.96 8.24
N THR A 139 5.30 16.82 9.14
CA THR A 139 6.72 16.80 8.78
C THR A 139 7.16 15.34 8.59
N ASN A 140 8.46 15.07 8.67
CA ASN A 140 9.08 13.75 8.56
C ASN A 140 8.93 13.09 7.18
N ALA A 141 8.80 13.90 6.12
CA ALA A 141 8.77 13.43 4.75
C ALA A 141 9.69 14.26 3.85
N VAL A 142 10.19 13.65 2.77
CA VAL A 142 11.06 14.28 1.79
C VAL A 142 10.71 13.87 0.38
N ARG A 143 10.86 14.79 -0.58
CA ARG A 143 10.54 14.51 -1.98
C ARG A 143 11.39 13.31 -2.49
N PRO A 144 10.74 12.28 -3.07
CA PRO A 144 11.43 11.14 -3.67
C PRO A 144 12.33 11.60 -4.82
N ARG A 145 13.43 10.86 -5.02
CA ARG A 145 14.39 11.11 -6.10
C ARG A 145 14.28 10.03 -7.15
N TRP A 146 13.24 10.15 -7.98
CA TRP A 146 12.93 9.17 -9.01
C TRP A 146 14.13 8.87 -9.93
N PRO A 147 14.33 7.61 -10.33
CA PRO A 147 15.31 7.24 -11.34
C PRO A 147 14.93 7.81 -12.70
N SER A 148 15.94 8.08 -13.52
CA SER A 148 15.75 8.60 -14.88
C SER A 148 15.32 7.50 -15.86
N MET A 149 15.48 6.23 -15.47
CA MET A 149 15.19 5.02 -16.23
C MET A 149 15.98 4.89 -17.54
N GLN A 150 16.94 5.78 -17.78
CA GLN A 150 17.89 5.87 -18.90
C GLN A 150 17.57 4.90 -20.05
N GLN A 151 16.58 5.27 -20.88
CA GLN A 151 16.17 4.46 -22.02
C GLN A 151 17.22 4.53 -23.13
N GLY A 152 17.44 3.43 -23.85
CA GLY A 152 18.31 3.39 -25.03
C GLY A 152 19.81 3.16 -24.76
N ILE A 153 20.21 2.89 -23.51
CA ILE A 153 21.57 2.42 -23.19
C ILE A 153 21.68 0.93 -23.57
N LYS A 154 22.74 0.53 -24.28
CA LYS A 154 22.91 -0.87 -24.68
C LYS A 154 23.38 -1.69 -23.48
N VAL A 155 22.80 -2.87 -23.27
CA VAL A 155 23.31 -3.85 -22.31
C VAL A 155 24.49 -4.56 -22.95
N GLN A 156 25.66 -4.55 -22.32
CA GLN A 156 26.82 -5.35 -22.78
C GLN A 156 27.20 -6.40 -21.73
N ASN A 157 27.23 -7.67 -22.15
CA ASN A 157 27.90 -8.74 -21.40
C ASN A 157 29.40 -8.51 -21.53
N ASP A 158 30.14 -8.53 -20.43
CA ASP A 158 31.37 -7.76 -20.38
C ASP A 158 32.68 -8.59 -20.31
N PRO A 159 33.80 -8.15 -20.95
CA PRO A 159 35.13 -8.73 -20.74
C PRO A 159 36.21 -7.71 -20.31
N ASN A 160 35.92 -6.88 -19.29
CA ASN A 160 36.88 -6.54 -18.23
C ASN A 160 36.28 -5.90 -16.94
N SER A 161 35.40 -4.87 -16.87
CA SER A 161 34.49 -4.25 -17.85
C SER A 161 34.81 -2.94 -18.54
N GLY A 162 34.41 -2.86 -19.81
CA GLY A 162 34.58 -1.70 -20.69
C GLY A 162 33.41 -0.69 -20.76
N LYS A 163 32.34 -0.85 -19.95
CA LYS A 163 30.98 -0.20 -19.99
C LYS A 163 30.10 -0.73 -21.14
N GLU A 164 28.78 -0.95 -21.03
CA GLU A 164 27.64 -0.31 -20.32
C GLU A 164 26.77 -1.30 -19.50
N LEU A 165 26.30 -0.86 -18.31
CA LEU A 165 25.40 -1.50 -17.32
C LEU A 165 25.55 -3.02 -17.09
N ASP A 166 26.25 -3.36 -16.01
CA ASP A 166 26.26 -4.72 -15.48
C ASP A 166 25.01 -4.97 -14.59
N PHE A 167 24.14 -5.87 -15.04
CA PHE A 167 22.94 -6.32 -14.33
C PHE A 167 23.17 -7.52 -13.42
N ASN A 168 24.34 -8.16 -13.46
CA ASN A 168 24.74 -9.17 -12.47
C ASN A 168 24.93 -8.56 -11.07
N TYR A 169 25.01 -7.22 -10.97
CA TYR A 169 25.13 -6.55 -9.69
C TYR A 169 23.78 -6.05 -9.19
N PHE A 170 23.48 -6.38 -7.94
CA PHE A 170 22.43 -5.79 -7.09
C PHE A 170 22.47 -4.24 -6.97
N VAL A 171 23.44 -3.56 -7.59
CA VAL A 171 23.68 -2.10 -7.53
C VAL A 171 23.46 -1.46 -8.90
N ASP A 172 22.27 -0.92 -9.14
CA ASP A 172 21.99 -0.08 -10.31
C ASP A 172 22.23 1.40 -9.97
N PRO A 173 23.22 2.09 -10.58
CA PRO A 173 23.50 3.50 -10.29
C PRO A 173 22.31 4.45 -10.49
N ASP A 174 21.42 4.15 -11.43
CA ASP A 174 20.23 4.97 -11.68
C ASP A 174 19.16 4.74 -10.62
N LEU A 175 19.11 3.58 -9.98
CA LEU A 175 18.18 3.29 -8.88
C LEU A 175 18.76 3.69 -7.51
N MET A 176 20.07 3.60 -7.30
CA MET A 176 20.69 3.80 -5.98
C MET A 176 20.76 5.27 -5.58
N ARG A 177 20.35 5.59 -4.35
CA ARG A 177 20.34 6.95 -3.79
C ARG A 177 20.96 6.97 -2.40
N HIS A 178 21.85 7.92 -2.15
CA HIS A 178 22.34 8.18 -0.79
C HIS A 178 21.20 8.67 0.10
N ALA A 179 20.88 7.95 1.18
CA ALA A 179 19.75 8.30 2.05
C ALA A 179 19.90 9.72 2.64
N LYS A 180 18.90 10.59 2.47
CA LYS A 180 18.93 11.94 3.05
C LYS A 180 18.86 11.87 4.57
N LYS A 181 19.66 12.68 5.27
CA LYS A 181 19.62 12.80 6.75
C LYS A 181 19.02 14.14 7.23
N GLY A 182 18.96 15.13 6.35
CA GLY A 182 18.34 16.45 6.58
C GLY A 182 17.02 16.60 5.81
N GLY A 183 16.21 17.59 6.18
CA GLY A 183 14.90 17.88 5.56
C GLY A 183 13.67 17.36 6.30
N ARG A 184 13.87 16.60 7.40
CA ARG A 184 12.77 15.96 8.16
C ARG A 184 11.79 16.94 8.81
N TYR A 185 12.16 18.19 9.02
CA TYR A 185 11.29 19.20 9.65
C TYR A 185 10.55 20.06 8.61
N ALA A 186 10.77 19.80 7.31
CA ALA A 186 10.08 20.51 6.26
C ALA A 186 8.59 20.16 6.26
N LEU A 187 7.74 21.19 6.24
CA LEU A 187 6.31 21.07 5.93
C LEU A 187 6.11 20.98 4.40
N GLY A 188 4.90 20.61 3.99
CA GLY A 188 4.52 20.54 2.57
C GLY A 188 4.99 19.29 1.84
N ARG A 189 5.43 18.26 2.58
CA ARG A 189 5.89 16.97 2.02
C ARG A 189 5.06 15.78 2.50
N ASP A 190 4.13 16.01 3.40
CA ASP A 190 3.12 15.05 3.87
C ASP A 190 1.86 15.88 4.15
N GLN A 191 0.88 15.80 3.26
CA GLN A 191 -0.33 16.61 3.28
C GLN A 191 -1.51 15.79 2.78
N ALA A 192 -2.69 16.06 3.33
CA ALA A 192 -3.92 15.53 2.80
C ALA A 192 -5.07 16.51 3.02
N ALA A 193 -6.07 16.44 2.16
CA ALA A 193 -7.29 17.21 2.30
C ALA A 193 -8.50 16.38 1.84
N ARG A 194 -9.61 16.55 2.54
CA ARG A 194 -10.94 16.09 2.17
C ARG A 194 -11.88 17.27 2.09
N ILE A 195 -12.74 17.26 1.09
CA ILE A 195 -14.00 18.00 1.12
C ILE A 195 -15.14 17.04 0.81
N ALA A 196 -16.21 17.10 1.59
CA ALA A 196 -17.41 16.31 1.39
C ALA A 196 -18.66 17.20 1.52
N LEU A 197 -19.65 16.90 0.69
CA LEU A 197 -20.91 17.61 0.58
C LEU A 197 -22.03 16.59 0.68
N ALA A 198 -23.06 16.89 1.45
CA ALA A 198 -24.24 16.05 1.57
C ALA A 198 -25.51 16.90 1.50
N LYS A 199 -26.55 16.33 0.89
CA LYS A 199 -27.87 16.94 0.82
C LYS A 199 -28.95 15.85 0.95
N ARG A 200 -29.95 16.12 1.76
CA ARG A 200 -31.16 15.32 1.96
C ARG A 200 -32.37 16.07 1.44
N TRP A 201 -33.19 15.41 0.63
CA TRP A 201 -34.36 15.96 -0.05
C TRP A 201 -35.51 14.95 0.05
N GLY A 202 -36.34 15.08 1.09
CA GLY A 202 -37.37 14.09 1.39
C GLY A 202 -36.75 12.70 1.54
N ASP A 203 -37.14 11.78 0.66
CA ASP A 203 -36.70 10.39 0.65
C ASP A 203 -35.38 10.14 -0.11
N PHE A 204 -34.73 11.19 -0.60
CA PHE A 204 -33.48 11.10 -1.34
C PHE A 204 -32.31 11.73 -0.59
N ASP A 205 -31.17 11.03 -0.57
CA ASP A 205 -29.90 11.56 -0.08
C ASP A 205 -28.85 11.55 -1.21
N LEU A 206 -28.11 12.65 -1.35
CA LEU A 206 -26.95 12.75 -2.23
C LEU A 206 -25.71 13.09 -1.40
N MET A 207 -24.59 12.44 -1.71
CA MET A 207 -23.30 12.74 -1.09
C MET A 207 -22.19 12.67 -2.13
N ALA A 208 -21.24 13.61 -2.03
CA ALA A 208 -20.01 13.60 -2.79
C ALA A 208 -18.83 13.91 -1.86
N ALA A 209 -17.73 13.17 -1.99
CA ALA A 209 -16.49 13.43 -1.27
C ALA A 209 -15.29 13.34 -2.20
N TYR A 210 -14.40 14.32 -2.12
CA TYR A 210 -13.12 14.34 -2.81
C TYR A 210 -11.99 14.36 -1.80
N VAL A 211 -11.02 13.47 -1.98
CA VAL A 211 -9.81 13.37 -1.15
C VAL A 211 -8.58 13.48 -2.02
N TRP A 212 -7.63 14.27 -1.56
CA TRP A 212 -6.27 14.32 -2.08
C TRP A 212 -5.29 14.06 -0.96
N ARG A 213 -4.27 13.24 -1.22
CA ARG A 213 -3.16 12.95 -0.32
C ARG A 213 -1.85 12.97 -1.10
N HIS A 214 -0.86 13.63 -0.54
CA HIS A 214 0.51 13.65 -1.03
C HIS A 214 1.47 13.36 0.11
N LYS A 215 2.35 12.38 -0.08
CA LYS A 215 3.37 12.03 0.90
C LYS A 215 4.67 11.63 0.21
N GLY A 216 5.75 12.31 0.59
CA GLY A 216 7.11 11.94 0.22
C GLY A 216 7.63 10.71 0.99
N ASN A 217 8.89 10.36 0.73
CA ASN A 217 9.56 9.32 1.49
C ASN A 217 9.72 9.73 2.95
N HIS A 218 9.42 8.85 3.89
CA HIS A 218 9.57 9.15 5.32
C HIS A 218 10.99 8.89 5.83
N TYR A 219 11.32 9.37 7.03
CA TYR A 219 12.59 9.05 7.69
C TYR A 219 12.40 7.94 8.73
N ALA A 220 13.40 7.06 8.84
CA ALA A 220 13.49 6.05 9.89
C ALA A 220 13.70 6.68 11.29
N GLY A 221 13.31 5.95 12.33
CA GLY A 221 13.61 6.31 13.72
C GLY A 221 15.11 6.40 14.00
N ARG A 222 15.50 7.15 15.03
CA ARG A 222 16.92 7.36 15.41
C ARG A 222 17.42 6.34 16.45
N ASN A 223 16.52 5.86 17.30
CA ASN A 223 16.85 5.07 18.47
C ASN A 223 16.51 3.58 18.27
N GLY A 224 16.99 2.70 19.14
CA GLY A 224 16.65 1.26 19.11
C GLY A 224 17.27 0.46 17.97
N SER A 225 18.19 1.03 17.18
CA SER A 225 18.73 0.40 15.97
C SER A 225 19.82 -0.65 16.20
N LYS A 226 20.28 -0.86 17.44
CA LYS A 226 21.42 -1.74 17.74
C LYS A 226 21.17 -3.18 17.30
N TYR A 227 19.99 -3.73 17.61
CA TYR A 227 19.60 -5.08 17.21
C TYR A 227 19.53 -5.25 15.68
N TYR A 228 19.18 -4.19 14.95
CA TYR A 228 19.01 -4.20 13.49
C TYR A 228 20.28 -3.84 12.71
N ARG A 229 21.43 -3.69 13.39
CA ARG A 229 22.75 -3.39 12.80
C ARG A 229 23.71 -4.57 12.88
N GLN A 230 23.18 -5.80 12.87
CA GLN A 230 24.00 -7.00 12.82
C GLN A 230 24.28 -7.34 11.36
N ASP A 231 25.52 -7.71 11.03
CA ASP A 231 25.82 -8.21 9.68
C ASP A 231 25.41 -9.69 9.58
N PRO A 232 24.77 -10.12 8.47
CA PRO A 232 24.39 -11.52 8.31
C PRO A 232 25.63 -12.42 8.27
N ALA A 233 25.58 -13.55 8.98
CA ALA A 233 26.65 -14.55 9.02
C ALA A 233 26.65 -15.47 7.78
N SER A 234 25.50 -15.65 7.13
CA SER A 234 25.33 -16.49 5.93
C SER A 234 24.37 -15.85 4.92
N ALA A 235 24.31 -16.40 3.70
CA ALA A 235 23.30 -16.01 2.70
C ALA A 235 21.88 -16.22 3.22
N GLU A 236 21.65 -17.32 3.94
CA GLU A 236 20.35 -17.64 4.56
C GLU A 236 19.94 -16.58 5.60
N GLU A 237 20.87 -16.13 6.45
CA GLU A 237 20.58 -15.05 7.40
C GLU A 237 20.35 -13.70 6.70
N ALA A 238 20.97 -13.46 5.54
CA ALA A 238 20.70 -12.28 4.73
C ALA A 238 19.26 -12.28 4.16
N HIS A 239 18.67 -13.46 3.91
CA HIS A 239 17.27 -13.57 3.51
C HIS A 239 16.27 -13.42 4.67
N ALA A 240 16.73 -13.39 5.93
CA ALA A 240 15.86 -13.12 7.08
C ALA A 240 15.50 -11.62 7.23
N TYR A 241 16.22 -10.72 6.54
CA TYR A 241 16.11 -9.24 6.49
C TYR A 241 16.26 -8.50 7.82
N THR A 242 15.59 -8.98 8.87
CA THR A 242 15.31 -8.30 10.13
C THR A 242 16.57 -7.80 10.81
N ARG A 243 17.61 -8.63 10.99
CA ARG A 243 18.78 -8.30 11.82
C ARG A 243 19.72 -7.23 11.23
N TYR A 244 19.63 -6.94 9.94
CA TYR A 244 20.49 -5.96 9.27
C TYR A 244 19.71 -4.78 8.65
N LEU A 245 18.41 -4.63 8.93
CA LEU A 245 17.58 -3.56 8.35
C LEU A 245 18.19 -2.16 8.53
N ALA A 246 18.88 -1.88 9.63
CA ALA A 246 19.50 -0.58 9.88
C ALA A 246 20.83 -0.35 9.13
N HIS A 247 21.33 -1.35 8.39
CA HIS A 247 22.37 -1.19 7.37
C HIS A 247 21.80 -0.79 6.01
N LEU A 248 20.52 -1.05 5.78
CA LEU A 248 19.78 -0.58 4.60
C LEU A 248 19.14 0.77 4.90
N TYR A 249 18.27 0.82 5.89
CA TYR A 249 17.54 2.00 6.32
C TYR A 249 18.21 2.60 7.55
N TYR A 250 19.21 3.45 7.31
CA TYR A 250 19.99 4.04 8.38
C TYR A 250 19.13 4.81 9.39
N PRO A 251 19.45 4.73 10.70
CA PRO A 251 18.72 5.46 11.73
C PRO A 251 18.69 6.96 11.46
N GLY A 252 17.49 7.53 11.45
CA GLY A 252 17.28 8.95 11.18
C GLY A 252 17.48 9.39 9.73
N ALA A 253 17.60 8.46 8.77
CA ALA A 253 17.73 8.74 7.34
C ALA A 253 16.44 8.41 6.57
N GLU A 254 16.34 8.93 5.34
CA GLU A 254 15.27 8.67 4.38
C GLU A 254 15.12 7.17 4.10
N VAL A 255 13.88 6.71 4.06
CA VAL A 255 13.47 5.37 3.60
C VAL A 255 12.85 5.53 2.22
N PRO A 256 13.58 5.24 1.12
CA PRO A 256 13.05 5.38 -0.23
C PRO A 256 11.89 4.44 -0.52
N ASN A 257 11.19 4.67 -1.62
CA ASN A 257 10.03 3.86 -2.04
C ASN A 257 8.88 3.83 -1.03
N THR A 258 8.77 4.85 -0.17
CA THR A 258 7.68 4.96 0.81
C THR A 258 6.74 6.14 0.55
N SER A 259 6.99 6.87 -0.55
CA SER A 259 6.12 7.94 -1.03
C SER A 259 4.80 7.39 -1.56
N SER A 260 3.75 8.20 -1.45
CA SER A 260 2.42 7.89 -1.95
C SER A 260 1.66 9.18 -2.28
N ASP A 261 1.04 9.19 -3.44
CA ASP A 261 0.16 10.22 -3.95
C ASP A 261 -1.17 9.57 -4.29
N MET A 262 -2.27 10.06 -3.75
CA MET A 262 -3.60 9.47 -3.94
C MET A 262 -4.65 10.57 -4.16
N LYS A 263 -5.55 10.32 -5.11
CA LYS A 263 -6.74 11.13 -5.35
C LYS A 263 -7.93 10.18 -5.42
N SER A 264 -8.98 10.49 -4.67
CA SER A 264 -10.19 9.68 -4.63
C SER A 264 -11.44 10.54 -4.70
N LEU A 265 -12.38 10.14 -5.55
CA LEU A 265 -13.73 10.69 -5.63
C LEU A 265 -14.72 9.60 -5.21
N LEU A 266 -15.65 9.95 -4.33
CA LEU A 266 -16.75 9.12 -3.88
C LEU A 266 -18.06 9.85 -4.16
N LEU A 267 -19.00 9.19 -4.82
CA LEU A 267 -20.35 9.66 -5.06
C LEU A 267 -21.34 8.62 -4.53
N LYS A 268 -22.36 9.07 -3.81
CA LYS A 268 -23.46 8.23 -3.34
C LYS A 268 -24.80 8.91 -3.60
N ALA A 269 -25.76 8.12 -4.09
CA ALA A 269 -27.16 8.50 -4.20
C ALA A 269 -28.00 7.43 -3.51
N THR A 270 -28.85 7.84 -2.57
CA THR A 270 -29.68 6.93 -1.78
C THR A 270 -31.13 7.33 -1.93
N TRP A 271 -32.00 6.35 -2.16
CA TRP A 271 -33.45 6.50 -2.19
C TRP A 271 -34.07 5.63 -1.09
N LYS A 272 -34.95 6.21 -0.28
CA LYS A 272 -35.64 5.59 0.85
C LYS A 272 -37.16 5.70 0.66
N PRO A 273 -37.77 5.00 -0.31
CA PRO A 273 -39.18 5.16 -0.66
C PRO A 273 -40.16 4.81 0.47
N THR A 274 -39.70 4.02 1.44
CA THR A 274 -40.44 3.70 2.66
C THR A 274 -39.45 3.69 3.83
N PRO A 275 -39.93 3.75 5.09
CA PRO A 275 -39.07 3.60 6.27
C PRO A 275 -38.30 2.27 6.34
N TYR A 276 -38.67 1.29 5.52
CA TYR A 276 -38.15 -0.09 5.54
C TYR A 276 -37.31 -0.44 4.31
N GLN A 277 -37.23 0.46 3.33
CA GLN A 277 -36.52 0.23 2.07
C GLN A 277 -35.41 1.26 1.88
N ARG A 278 -34.26 0.79 1.41
CA ARG A 278 -33.13 1.63 1.01
C ARG A 278 -32.54 1.08 -0.28
N LEU A 279 -32.46 1.91 -1.30
CA LEU A 279 -31.69 1.65 -2.51
C LEU A 279 -30.56 2.67 -2.60
N GLN A 280 -29.32 2.22 -2.68
CA GLN A 280 -28.15 3.10 -2.77
C GLN A 280 -27.29 2.75 -3.97
N LEU A 281 -27.01 3.74 -4.80
CA LEU A 281 -25.98 3.70 -5.82
C LEU A 281 -24.73 4.36 -5.25
N GLY A 282 -23.61 3.63 -5.26
CA GLY A 282 -22.29 4.16 -4.93
C GLY A 282 -21.34 4.06 -6.13
N TRP A 283 -20.49 5.07 -6.27
CA TRP A 283 -19.39 5.05 -7.23
C TRP A 283 -18.13 5.67 -6.61
N ARG A 284 -17.00 5.02 -6.83
CA ARG A 284 -15.69 5.44 -6.33
C ARG A 284 -14.65 5.35 -7.45
N ASP A 285 -13.87 6.42 -7.63
CA ASP A 285 -12.71 6.50 -8.51
C ASP A 285 -11.48 6.86 -7.67
N THR A 286 -10.49 5.97 -7.64
CA THR A 286 -9.22 6.20 -6.93
C THR A 286 -8.06 6.06 -7.88
N ARG A 287 -7.21 7.08 -7.94
CA ARG A 287 -5.91 7.06 -8.63
C ARG A 287 -4.81 7.21 -7.60
N ALA A 288 -3.88 6.28 -7.58
CA ALA A 288 -2.73 6.36 -6.70
C ALA A 288 -1.42 6.09 -7.44
N GLU A 289 -0.41 6.89 -7.12
CA GLU A 289 0.99 6.68 -7.47
C GLU A 289 1.76 6.44 -6.18
N TYR A 290 2.65 5.45 -6.17
CA TYR A 290 3.32 5.07 -4.95
C TYR A 290 4.71 4.49 -5.21
N GLY A 291 5.58 4.65 -4.23
CA GLY A 291 6.82 3.90 -4.17
C GLY A 291 6.55 2.44 -3.83
N GLU A 292 7.21 1.54 -4.54
CA GLU A 292 7.34 0.16 -4.09
C GLU A 292 8.71 -0.44 -4.44
N ILE A 293 9.10 -1.47 -3.71
CA ILE A 293 10.34 -2.22 -3.94
C ILE A 293 10.16 -3.70 -3.62
N MET A 294 10.81 -4.60 -4.36
CA MET A 294 10.83 -6.03 -4.04
C MET A 294 11.70 -6.33 -2.81
N PRO A 295 11.29 -7.26 -1.90
CA PRO A 295 12.09 -7.60 -0.74
C PRO A 295 13.44 -8.23 -1.11
N SER A 296 13.50 -9.07 -2.15
CA SER A 296 14.74 -9.71 -2.62
C SER A 296 15.87 -8.70 -2.88
N ARG A 297 15.52 -7.50 -3.32
CA ARG A 297 16.46 -6.44 -3.70
C ARG A 297 17.03 -5.70 -2.51
N LEU A 298 16.44 -5.86 -1.33
CA LEU A 298 16.98 -5.33 -0.09
C LEU A 298 18.10 -6.23 0.47
N GLY A 299 17.99 -7.56 0.32
CA GLY A 299 18.87 -8.49 1.03
C GLY A 299 20.07 -9.01 0.27
N GLU A 300 19.90 -9.31 -1.01
CA GLU A 300 20.99 -9.76 -1.87
C GLU A 300 22.15 -8.76 -1.91
N GLY A 301 21.82 -7.46 -1.87
CA GLY A 301 22.84 -6.43 -1.94
C GLY A 301 23.74 -6.34 -0.72
N ARG A 302 23.21 -6.50 0.50
CA ARG A 302 24.05 -6.40 1.70
C ARG A 302 24.99 -7.61 1.84
N TYR A 303 24.50 -8.80 1.53
CA TYR A 303 25.30 -10.03 1.59
C TYR A 303 26.49 -9.96 0.64
N ASN A 304 26.23 -9.62 -0.63
CA ASN A 304 27.28 -9.49 -1.63
C ASN A 304 28.29 -8.39 -1.27
N LEU A 305 27.85 -7.28 -0.66
CA LEU A 305 28.75 -6.24 -0.18
C LEU A 305 29.73 -6.71 0.89
N LYS A 306 29.30 -7.58 1.82
CA LYS A 306 30.18 -8.15 2.83
C LYS A 306 31.23 -9.05 2.18
N LYS A 307 30.79 -9.99 1.33
CA LYS A 307 31.67 -10.90 0.59
C LYS A 307 32.73 -10.15 -0.22
N PHE A 308 32.32 -9.14 -0.99
CA PHE A 308 33.26 -8.33 -1.77
C PHE A 308 34.26 -7.54 -0.92
N LYS A 309 33.91 -7.19 0.33
CA LYS A 309 34.87 -6.56 1.25
C LYS A 309 35.91 -7.55 1.75
N GLU A 310 35.47 -8.75 2.13
CA GLU A 310 36.33 -9.83 2.63
C GLU A 310 37.29 -10.33 1.54
N GLU A 311 36.82 -10.40 0.29
CA GLU A 311 37.62 -10.79 -0.88
C GLU A 311 38.54 -9.67 -1.42
N GLY A 312 38.58 -8.50 -0.77
CA GLY A 312 39.50 -7.41 -1.12
C GLY A 312 39.09 -6.57 -2.34
N TYR A 313 37.96 -6.86 -3.00
CA TYR A 313 37.46 -6.09 -4.14
C TYR A 313 37.11 -4.65 -3.80
N PHE A 314 36.87 -4.33 -2.52
CA PHE A 314 36.51 -2.97 -2.11
C PHE A 314 37.66 -1.99 -2.10
N ASN A 315 38.89 -2.41 -1.81
CA ASN A 315 40.01 -1.51 -1.53
C ASN A 315 41.17 -1.66 -2.52
N ASN A 316 40.98 -2.43 -3.60
CA ASN A 316 42.04 -2.71 -4.57
C ASN A 316 42.27 -1.59 -5.61
N GLY A 317 41.53 -0.47 -5.52
CA GLY A 317 41.71 0.68 -6.43
C GLY A 317 41.27 0.45 -7.88
N SER A 318 40.66 -0.70 -8.19
CA SER A 318 40.10 -0.97 -9.52
C SER A 318 38.93 -0.03 -9.87
N PRO A 319 38.58 0.13 -11.16
CA PRO A 319 37.34 0.79 -11.55
C PRO A 319 36.11 0.24 -10.83
N TYR A 320 36.07 -1.08 -10.60
CA TYR A 320 35.00 -1.77 -9.90
C TYR A 320 34.97 -1.44 -8.39
N SER A 321 36.13 -1.41 -7.73
CA SER A 321 36.26 -0.92 -6.34
C SER A 321 35.69 0.49 -6.18
N ARG A 322 36.06 1.42 -7.09
CA ARG A 322 35.52 2.80 -7.09
C ARG A 322 34.01 2.84 -7.32
N PHE A 323 33.49 2.00 -8.20
CA PHE A 323 32.06 1.87 -8.47
C PHE A 323 31.29 1.43 -7.21
N LEU A 324 31.74 0.36 -6.56
CA LEU A 324 31.10 -0.18 -5.36
C LEU A 324 31.13 0.82 -4.19
N GLN A 325 32.26 1.48 -3.96
CA GLN A 325 32.37 2.53 -2.93
C GLN A 325 31.37 3.67 -3.18
N LYS A 326 31.14 4.05 -4.44
CA LYS A 326 30.25 5.15 -4.79
C LYS A 326 28.77 4.79 -4.73
N TYR A 327 28.38 3.60 -5.19
CA TYR A 327 26.96 3.27 -5.41
C TYR A 327 26.38 2.23 -4.48
N ALA A 328 27.22 1.53 -3.71
CA ALA A 328 26.76 0.42 -2.87
C ALA A 328 26.87 0.69 -1.36
N ILE A 329 27.71 1.64 -0.94
CA ILE A 329 27.83 2.05 0.47
C ILE A 329 26.96 3.27 0.73
N GLY A 330 26.13 3.24 1.78
CA GLY A 330 25.36 4.41 2.20
C GLY A 330 24.17 4.75 1.29
N THR A 331 23.90 3.89 0.31
CA THR A 331 22.86 4.04 -0.70
C THR A 331 21.74 3.04 -0.48
N VAL A 332 20.55 3.43 -0.92
CA VAL A 332 19.31 2.67 -0.86
C VAL A 332 18.62 2.82 -2.21
N ALA A 333 18.03 1.74 -2.70
CA ALA A 333 17.35 1.75 -3.99
C ALA A 333 16.09 2.62 -3.92
N GLN A 334 15.91 3.48 -4.92
CA GLN A 334 14.69 4.23 -5.22
C GLN A 334 14.19 3.79 -6.59
N TRP A 335 13.19 2.92 -6.62
CA TRP A 335 12.53 2.52 -7.86
C TRP A 335 11.61 3.60 -8.40
N PRO A 336 11.20 3.55 -9.68
CA PRO A 336 10.18 4.44 -10.20
C PRO A 336 8.84 4.22 -9.49
N SER A 337 7.98 5.22 -9.56
CA SER A 337 6.64 5.15 -9.01
C SER A 337 5.80 4.12 -9.77
N SER A 338 5.15 3.23 -9.04
CA SER A 338 4.08 2.39 -9.56
C SER A 338 2.75 3.12 -9.45
N ARG A 339 1.76 2.72 -10.24
CA ARG A 339 0.45 3.39 -10.28
C ARG A 339 -0.70 2.40 -10.33
N VAL A 340 -1.80 2.75 -9.68
CA VAL A 340 -3.07 2.04 -9.73
C VAL A 340 -4.21 3.01 -9.99
N HIS A 341 -5.12 2.60 -10.85
CA HIS A 341 -6.41 3.26 -11.06
C HIS A 341 -7.52 2.24 -10.79
N THR A 342 -8.29 2.49 -9.74
CA THR A 342 -9.38 1.63 -9.28
C THR A 342 -10.70 2.37 -9.42
N GLN A 343 -11.64 1.74 -10.09
CA GLN A 343 -13.02 2.20 -10.21
C GLN A 343 -13.93 1.12 -9.63
N ALA A 344 -14.85 1.51 -8.75
CA ALA A 344 -15.82 0.61 -8.15
C ALA A 344 -17.21 1.25 -8.20
N ALA A 345 -18.21 0.47 -8.60
CA ALA A 345 -19.61 0.85 -8.55
C ALA A 345 -20.39 -0.24 -7.81
N ASN A 346 -21.36 0.15 -7.00
CA ASN A 346 -22.24 -0.77 -6.30
C ASN A 346 -23.68 -0.26 -6.24
N LEU A 347 -24.63 -1.18 -6.29
CA LEU A 347 -26.05 -0.98 -6.08
C LEU A 347 -26.48 -1.83 -4.89
N ASP A 348 -26.75 -1.19 -3.77
CA ASP A 348 -27.13 -1.82 -2.50
C ASP A 348 -28.63 -1.64 -2.26
N TYR A 349 -29.36 -2.74 -2.10
CA TYR A 349 -30.79 -2.73 -1.78
C TYR A 349 -31.03 -3.46 -0.46
N LYS A 350 -31.71 -2.78 0.47
CA LYS A 350 -32.15 -3.35 1.76
C LYS A 350 -33.66 -3.20 1.89
N TRP A 351 -34.32 -4.26 2.34
CA TRP A 351 -35.74 -4.29 2.66
C TRP A 351 -36.00 -5.10 3.92
N ASN A 352 -36.39 -4.41 5.00
CA ASN A 352 -36.65 -5.00 6.29
C ASN A 352 -37.96 -4.43 6.89
N PRO A 353 -39.13 -4.90 6.39
CA PRO A 353 -40.43 -4.49 6.93
C PRO A 353 -40.65 -5.06 8.34
N PRO A 354 -41.63 -4.56 9.13
CA PRO A 354 -41.88 -4.99 10.50
C PRO A 354 -42.57 -6.36 10.55
N THR A 355 -41.90 -7.39 10.03
CA THR A 355 -42.35 -8.78 9.97
C THR A 355 -41.15 -9.70 10.18
N PRO A 356 -41.31 -10.82 10.90
CA PRO A 356 -40.23 -11.77 11.14
C PRO A 356 -39.82 -12.55 9.88
N TYR A 357 -40.58 -12.47 8.78
CA TYR A 357 -40.38 -13.33 7.61
C TYR A 357 -39.48 -12.74 6.53
N ILE A 358 -39.25 -11.43 6.54
CA ILE A 358 -38.55 -10.74 5.45
C ILE A 358 -37.44 -9.89 6.04
N ASP A 359 -36.20 -10.26 5.70
CA ASP A 359 -35.03 -9.43 5.89
C ASP A 359 -34.11 -9.59 4.67
N LEU A 360 -34.33 -8.75 3.66
CA LEU A 360 -33.67 -8.86 2.35
C LEU A 360 -32.53 -7.84 2.24
N HIS A 361 -31.36 -8.32 1.81
CA HIS A 361 -30.24 -7.49 1.38
C HIS A 361 -29.68 -8.07 0.10
N ALA A 362 -29.63 -7.24 -0.94
CA ALA A 362 -29.03 -7.57 -2.22
C ALA A 362 -28.00 -6.49 -2.57
N ASN A 363 -26.83 -6.91 -3.02
CA ASN A 363 -25.77 -6.01 -3.44
C ASN A 363 -25.23 -6.48 -4.79
N LEU A 364 -25.25 -5.58 -5.78
CA LEU A 364 -24.61 -5.79 -7.08
C LEU A 364 -23.42 -4.84 -7.19
N TRP A 365 -22.27 -5.33 -7.60
CA TRP A 365 -21.07 -4.52 -7.69
C TRP A 365 -20.22 -4.86 -8.91
N ALA A 366 -19.40 -3.90 -9.33
CA ALA A 366 -18.40 -4.06 -10.37
C ALA A 366 -17.15 -3.26 -10.03
N THR A 367 -15.98 -3.89 -10.17
CA THR A 367 -14.68 -3.25 -9.94
C THR A 367 -13.81 -3.38 -11.18
N ARG A 368 -13.16 -2.28 -11.57
CA ARG A 368 -12.12 -2.26 -12.59
C ARG A 368 -10.83 -1.74 -11.98
N ASN A 369 -9.76 -2.50 -12.12
CA ASN A 369 -8.42 -2.10 -11.69
C ASN A 369 -7.49 -2.05 -12.91
N ASN A 370 -6.78 -0.94 -13.08
CA ASN A 370 -5.67 -0.82 -14.02
C ASN A 370 -4.40 -0.54 -13.23
N LEU A 371 -3.41 -1.41 -13.34
CA LEU A 371 -2.22 -1.43 -12.51
C LEU A 371 -0.97 -1.43 -13.39
N HIS A 372 -0.03 -0.56 -13.06
CA HIS A 372 1.33 -0.63 -13.59
C HIS A 372 2.29 -0.67 -12.42
N THR A 373 2.93 -1.82 -12.21
CA THR A 373 3.95 -2.01 -11.18
C THR A 373 5.31 -2.27 -11.79
N HIS A 374 6.35 -2.04 -11.00
CA HIS A 374 7.71 -2.46 -11.32
C HIS A 374 8.07 -3.79 -10.64
N THR A 375 7.06 -4.64 -10.40
CA THR A 375 7.22 -5.91 -9.69
C THR A 375 6.90 -7.14 -10.54
N SER A 376 6.61 -6.99 -11.84
CA SER A 376 6.30 -8.11 -12.72
C SER A 376 7.57 -8.73 -13.30
N GLY A 377 8.08 -9.78 -12.66
CA GLY A 377 9.10 -10.68 -13.25
C GLY A 377 10.56 -10.26 -13.11
N GLY A 378 10.86 -9.16 -12.42
CA GLY A 378 12.23 -8.70 -12.19
C GLY A 378 12.27 -7.29 -11.59
N HIS A 379 13.46 -6.79 -11.30
CA HIS A 379 13.64 -5.41 -10.86
C HIS A 379 13.55 -4.43 -12.04
N PRO A 380 13.31 -3.11 -11.81
CA PRO A 380 13.35 -2.12 -12.86
C PRO A 380 14.64 -2.25 -13.67
N ARG A 381 14.49 -2.21 -14.99
CA ARG A 381 15.57 -2.29 -15.97
C ARG A 381 16.30 -3.63 -16.05
N GLU A 382 15.92 -4.65 -15.25
CA GLU A 382 16.49 -5.99 -15.40
C GLU A 382 16.28 -6.47 -16.85
N PRO A 383 17.35 -6.84 -17.57
CA PRO A 383 17.20 -7.45 -18.88
C PRO A 383 16.45 -8.76 -18.67
N PHE A 384 15.36 -8.95 -19.43
CA PHE A 384 14.74 -10.26 -19.52
C PHE A 384 15.81 -11.23 -20.03
N TYR A 385 16.30 -12.13 -19.16
CA TYR A 385 17.14 -13.22 -19.62
C TYR A 385 16.30 -14.04 -20.60
N PHE A 386 16.62 -13.92 -21.88
CA PHE A 386 16.14 -14.84 -22.89
C PHE A 386 16.46 -16.25 -22.39
N TYR A 387 15.43 -17.03 -22.07
CA TYR A 387 15.53 -18.46 -22.29
C TYR A 387 15.97 -18.63 -23.76
N PRO A 388 16.99 -19.46 -24.04
CA PRO A 388 17.46 -19.64 -25.41
C PRO A 388 16.24 -19.98 -26.25
N SER A 389 15.98 -19.12 -27.24
CA SER A 389 14.87 -19.21 -28.15
C SER A 389 14.74 -20.63 -28.71
N THR A 390 13.81 -21.43 -28.20
CA THR A 390 13.04 -22.26 -29.12
C THR A 390 12.17 -21.30 -29.90
N PRO A 391 12.28 -21.24 -31.23
CA PRO A 391 11.44 -20.37 -32.03
C PRO A 391 10.00 -20.90 -31.96
N GLU A 392 9.23 -20.41 -31.00
CA GLU A 392 7.79 -20.65 -31.01
C GLU A 392 7.16 -19.78 -32.10
N THR A 393 6.50 -20.52 -32.98
CA THR A 393 5.65 -20.10 -34.08
C THR A 393 4.78 -18.90 -33.72
N LYS A 394 4.77 -17.91 -34.61
CA LYS A 394 3.81 -16.79 -34.58
C LYS A 394 2.36 -17.32 -34.59
N PRO A 395 1.41 -16.60 -33.95
CA PRO A 395 -0.02 -16.91 -34.02
C PRO A 395 -0.57 -16.85 -35.45
#